data_AF-A0A8T3NSB5-F1
#
_entry.id   AF-A0A8T3NSB5-F1
#
_cell.length_a   1.000
_cell.length_b   1.000
_cell.length_c   1.000
_cell.angle_alpha   90.00
_cell.angle_beta   90.00
_cell.angle_gamma   90.00
#
_symmetry.space_group_name_H-M   'P 1'
#
loop_
_entity.id
_entity.type
_entity.pdbx_description
1 polymer ?
#
loop_
_entity_poly.entity_id
_entity_poly.type
_entity_poly.pdbx_seq_one_letter_code
_entity_poly.pdbx_strand_id
1 'polypeptide(L)' 'MTTKTGALKTPIGDDAKDWQCLTCQIVVRSATLPFKCPRCGASRVKFIISGEAGEGEAE' A
#
# COMPACT_ATOMS: atom_id res chain seq x y z
N MET A 1 23.54 19.12 -29.80
CA MET A 1 24.08 18.11 -28.86
C MET A 1 23.21 18.16 -27.60
N THR A 2 22.01 17.57 -27.67
CA THR A 2 21.62 16.31 -27.00
C THR A 2 21.37 16.43 -25.49
N THR A 3 20.08 16.63 -25.15
CA THR A 3 19.29 15.90 -24.14
C THR A 3 19.84 15.69 -22.72
N LYS A 4 19.20 16.33 -21.73
CA LYS A 4 18.96 15.72 -20.41
C LYS A 4 17.78 16.40 -19.69
N THR A 5 16.56 16.19 -20.20
CA THR A 5 15.35 16.40 -19.40
C THR A 5 15.39 15.39 -18.27
N GLY A 6 15.71 15.88 -17.08
CA GLY A 6 15.79 15.11 -15.86
C GLY A 6 14.46 14.39 -15.61
N ALA A 7 14.61 13.14 -15.16
CA ALA A 7 13.56 12.25 -14.75
C ALA A 7 12.40 12.99 -14.06
N LEU A 8 11.21 12.82 -14.63
CA LEU A 8 9.92 12.99 -13.97
C LEU A 8 9.90 12.12 -12.72
N LYS A 9 10.38 12.66 -11.61
CA LYS A 9 10.03 12.16 -10.29
C LYS A 9 8.71 12.81 -9.95
N THR A 10 7.62 12.33 -10.56
CA THR A 10 6.32 12.52 -9.95
C THR A 10 6.49 12.08 -8.50
N PRO A 11 6.24 12.93 -7.49
CA PRO A 11 6.04 12.42 -6.14
C PRO A 11 4.77 11.58 -6.26
N ILE A 12 4.96 10.28 -6.56
CA ILE A 12 3.90 9.29 -6.50
C ILE A 12 3.56 9.32 -5.01
N GLY A 13 2.43 9.98 -4.71
CA GLY A 13 1.96 10.21 -3.35
C GLY A 13 2.18 8.95 -2.52
N ASP A 14 2.91 9.16 -1.43
CA ASP A 14 3.39 8.18 -0.46
C ASP A 14 2.23 7.60 0.38
N ASP A 15 1.00 7.66 -0.12
CA ASP A 15 -0.23 7.27 0.57
C ASP A 15 -0.48 5.75 0.47
N ALA A 16 0.37 5.02 -0.25
CA ALA A 16 0.28 3.57 -0.37
C ALA A 16 0.83 2.89 0.88
N LYS A 17 -0.07 2.48 1.78
CA LYS A 17 0.29 1.73 2.99
C LYS A 17 0.69 0.31 2.65
N ASP A 18 1.65 -0.19 3.39
CA ASP A 18 2.04 -1.60 3.39
C ASP A 18 1.08 -2.38 4.32
N TRP A 19 0.24 -3.23 3.73
CA TRP A 19 -0.72 -4.08 4.45
C TRP A 19 -0.21 -5.51 4.53
N GLN A 20 0.08 -5.99 5.73
CA GLN A 20 0.52 -7.36 5.98
C GLN A 20 -0.64 -8.26 6.39
N CYS A 21 -0.79 -9.39 5.69
CA CYS A 21 -1.78 -10.41 6.03
C CYS A 21 -1.28 -11.31 7.17
N LEU A 22 -2.01 -11.40 8.28
CA LEU A 22 -1.66 -12.27 9.41
C LEU A 22 -1.86 -13.77 9.14
N THR A 23 -2.57 -14.15 8.06
CA THR A 23 -2.80 -15.57 7.73
C THR A 23 -1.68 -16.19 6.89
N CYS A 24 -1.20 -15.46 5.88
CA CYS A 24 -0.19 -15.95 4.94
C CYS A 24 1.08 -15.08 4.91
N GLN A 25 1.14 -14.03 5.75
CA GLN A 25 2.28 -13.14 5.93
C GLN A 25 2.72 -12.37 4.66
N ILE A 26 1.84 -12.27 3.66
CA ILE A 26 2.09 -11.43 2.47
C ILE A 26 1.91 -9.95 2.81
N VAL A 27 2.81 -9.11 2.30
CA VAL A 27 2.69 -7.65 2.32
C VAL A 27 2.15 -7.18 0.97
N VAL A 28 1.06 -6.41 0.99
CA VAL A 28 0.48 -5.80 -0.20
C VAL A 28 0.48 -4.29 -0.04
N ARG A 29 0.94 -3.57 -1.07
CA ARG A 29 0.85 -2.10 -1.10
C ARG A 29 -0.49 -1.67 -1.62
N SER A 30 -1.21 -0.89 -0.82
CA SER A 30 -2.49 -0.33 -1.22
C SER A 30 -2.76 0.94 -0.43
N ALA A 31 -3.30 1.97 -1.09
CA ALA A 31 -3.71 3.18 -0.41
C ALA A 31 -4.86 2.93 0.59
N THR A 32 -5.71 1.95 0.27
CA THR A 32 -6.88 1.55 1.08
C THR A 32 -6.79 0.10 1.53
N LEU A 33 -7.48 -0.21 2.65
CA LEU A 33 -7.53 -1.54 3.23
C LEU A 33 -8.07 -2.58 2.21
N PRO A 34 -7.31 -3.63 1.88
CA PRO A 34 -7.76 -4.66 0.93
C PRO A 34 -8.97 -5.44 1.47
N PHE A 35 -10.00 -5.66 0.66
CA PHE A 35 -11.18 -6.47 1.05
C PHE A 35 -10.85 -7.95 1.30
N LYS A 36 -9.95 -8.51 0.49
CA LYS A 36 -9.56 -9.92 0.50
C LYS A 36 -8.08 -10.07 0.18
N CYS A 37 -7.41 -11.01 0.85
CA CYS A 37 -6.05 -11.37 0.52
C CYS A 37 -5.98 -12.07 -0.85
N PRO A 38 -5.15 -11.60 -1.80
CA PRO A 38 -5.00 -12.24 -3.10
C PRO A 38 -4.31 -13.60 -3.03
N ARG A 39 -3.62 -13.91 -1.92
CA ARG A 39 -2.89 -15.16 -1.77
C ARG A 39 -3.68 -16.28 -1.11
N CYS A 40 -4.29 -16.02 0.05
CA CYS A 40 -5.03 -17.04 0.81
C CYS A 40 -6.54 -16.80 0.86
N GLY A 41 -7.01 -15.65 0.40
CA GLY A 41 -8.43 -15.31 0.46
C GLY A 41 -8.95 -14.84 1.82
N ALA A 42 -8.09 -14.61 2.81
CA ALA A 42 -8.48 -14.08 4.11
C ALA A 42 -9.16 -12.70 4.01
N SER A 43 -10.15 -12.45 4.85
CA SER A 43 -10.86 -11.16 4.93
C SER A 43 -9.97 -10.03 5.45
N ARG A 44 -10.37 -8.79 5.16
CA ARG A 44 -9.72 -7.54 5.57
C ARG A 44 -9.38 -7.42 7.07
N VAL A 45 -10.13 -8.09 7.94
CA VAL A 45 -9.88 -8.12 9.40
C VAL A 45 -8.55 -8.77 9.79
N LYS A 46 -7.94 -9.54 8.90
CA LYS A 46 -6.64 -10.18 9.11
C LYS A 46 -5.49 -9.39 8.48
N PHE A 47 -5.71 -8.15 8.08
CA PHE A 47 -4.67 -7.26 7.58
C PHE A 47 -4.28 -6.25 8.66
N ILE A 48 -2.97 -6.04 8.81
CA ILE A 48 -2.37 -5.02 9.67
C ILE A 48 -1.49 -4.10 8.83
N ILE A 49 -1.28 -2.87 9.29
CA ILE A 49 -0.39 -1.92 8.62
C ILE A 49 1.04 -2.22 9.11
N SER A 50 1.97 -2.46 8.18
CA SER A 50 3.38 -2.76 8.48
C SER A 50 4.29 -1.53 8.58
N GLY A 51 3.77 -0.33 8.32
CA GLY A 51 4.50 0.94 8.46
C GLY A 51 3.56 2.02 8.99
N GLU A 52 3.88 2.57 10.16
CA GLU A 52 3.07 3.51 10.94
C GLU A 52 2.53 4.72 10.15
N ALA A 53 1.36 5.17 10.61
CA ALA A 53 0.67 6.43 10.32
C ALA A 53 0.17 6.64 8.88
N GLY A 54 -1.11 6.31 8.68
CA GLY A 54 -1.96 7.19 7.89
C GLY A 54 -3.38 7.04 8.38
N GLU A 55 -3.82 8.01 9.16
CA GLU A 55 -5.21 8.22 9.50
C GLU A 55 -6.01 8.39 8.20
N GLY A 56 -7.13 7.68 8.13
CA GLY A 56 -8.15 7.87 7.11
C GLY A 56 -9.44 8.09 7.86
N GLU A 57 -9.62 9.32 8.32
CA GLU A 57 -10.92 9.84 8.73
C GLU A 57 -11.86 9.70 7.54
N ALA A 58 -12.79 8.76 7.63
CA ALA A 58 -13.97 8.74 6.80
C ALA A 58 -15.02 9.58 7.54
N GLU A 59 -15.12 10.84 7.10
CA GLU A 59 -16.24 11.82 7.21
C GLU A 59 -17.05 11.89 8.50
#